data_AF-A0A2G6N5Z5-F1
#
_entry.id   AF-A0A2G6N5Z5-F1
#
_cell.length_a   1.000
_cell.length_b   1.000
_cell.length_c   1.000
_cell.angle_alpha   90.00
_cell.angle_beta   90.00
_cell.angle_gamma   90.00
#
_symmetry.space_group_name_H-M   'P 1'
#
loop_
_entity.id
_entity.type
_entity.pdbx_description
1 polymer ?
#
loop_
_entity_poly.entity_id
_entity_poly.type
_entity_poly.pdbx_seq_one_letter_code
_entity_poly.pdbx_strand_id
1 'polypeptide(L)' 'MGEKINDLAEFNISEMGITVELNRPVFEDESSIVHVQTKAFRFECSFEDFFLLASAFLVAEKNLKIIKAMK' A
#
# COMPACT_ATOMS: atom_id res chain seq x y z
N MET A 1 17.10 -6.40 7.80
CA MET A 1 16.09 -5.57 7.11
C MET A 1 16.30 -5.77 5.63
N GLY A 2 15.22 -6.04 4.89
CA GLY A 2 15.27 -6.12 3.44
C GLY A 2 15.79 -4.82 2.83
N GLU A 3 16.41 -4.89 1.66
CA GLU A 3 16.89 -3.71 0.95
C GLU A 3 15.73 -3.01 0.25
N LYS A 4 15.57 -1.69 0.44
CA LYS A 4 14.55 -0.92 -0.27
C LYS A 4 14.88 -0.89 -1.76
N ILE A 5 13.96 -1.40 -2.58
CA ILE A 5 14.12 -1.44 -4.04
C ILE A 5 13.60 -0.14 -4.65
N ASN A 6 12.38 0.28 -4.25
CA ASN A 6 11.73 1.42 -4.87
C ASN A 6 10.67 2.06 -3.98
N ASP A 7 10.48 3.37 -4.14
CA ASP A 7 9.34 4.09 -3.59
C ASP A 7 8.19 4.03 -4.61
N LEU A 8 7.11 3.32 -4.27
CA LEU A 8 5.96 3.15 -5.14
C LEU A 8 5.04 4.37 -5.11
N ALA A 9 4.85 4.95 -3.91
CA ALA A 9 4.03 6.15 -3.73
C ALA A 9 4.38 6.85 -2.42
N GLU A 10 4.20 8.16 -2.40
CA GLU A 10 4.18 8.97 -1.18
C GLU A 10 2.99 9.93 -1.27
N PHE A 11 2.13 9.92 -0.25
CA PHE A 11 0.93 10.75 -0.22
C PHE A 11 0.47 11.02 1.20
N ASN A 12 -0.41 12.02 1.35
CA ASN A 12 -0.99 12.40 2.63
C ASN A 12 -2.48 12.10 2.66
N ILE A 13 -2.96 11.50 3.74
CA ILE A 13 -4.38 11.46 4.09
C ILE A 13 -4.57 12.36 5.31
N SER A 14 -5.22 13.52 5.11
CA SER A 14 -5.19 14.63 6.08
C SER A 14 -3.76 15.02 6.46
N GLU A 15 -3.37 14.94 7.73
CA GLU A 15 -2.02 15.28 8.23
C GLU A 15 -1.11 14.04 8.36
N MET A 16 -1.61 12.86 7.98
CA MET A 16 -0.84 11.62 8.07
C MET A 16 -0.15 11.33 6.74
N GLY A 17 1.18 11.44 6.75
CA GLY A 17 2.03 11.01 5.64
C GLY A 17 2.11 9.49 5.57
N ILE A 18 1.90 8.99 4.36
CA ILE A 18 1.92 7.57 4.01
C ILE A 18 2.95 7.37 2.90
N THR A 19 3.85 6.41 3.10
CA THR A 19 4.85 5.99 2.11
C THR A 19 4.62 4.52 1.78
N VAL A 20 4.64 4.19 0.50
CA VAL A 20 4.52 2.81 0.01
C VAL A 20 5.83 2.45 -0.66
N GLU A 21 6.49 1.40 -0.16
CA GLU A 21 7.83 1.00 -0.59
C GLU A 21 7.81 -0.47 -1.03
N LEU A 22 8.50 -0.78 -2.12
CA LEU A 22 8.81 -2.14 -2.54
C LEU A 22 10.19 -2.51 -1.99
N ASN A 23 10.24 -3.63 -1.27
CA ASN A 23 11.43 -4.10 -0.57
C ASN A 23 11.81 -5.51 -1.04
N ARG A 24 13.11 -5.74 -1.13
CA ARG A 24 13.68 -7.08 -1.33
C ARG A 24 13.64 -7.82 0.00
N PRO A 25 13.22 -9.09 0.05
CA PRO A 25 13.28 -9.85 1.28
C PRO A 25 14.73 -10.07 1.74
N VAL A 26 14.89 -10.46 3.00
CA VAL A 26 16.21 -10.71 3.60
C VAL A 26 16.84 -12.00 3.07
N PHE A 27 16.01 -12.95 2.64
CA PHE A 27 16.43 -14.23 2.06
C PHE A 27 16.13 -14.25 0.55
N GLU A 28 17.06 -14.76 -0.26
CA GLU A 28 16.95 -14.73 -1.74
C GLU A 28 15.77 -15.55 -2.30
N ASP A 29 15.23 -16.49 -1.52
CA ASP A 29 14.13 -17.37 -1.93
C ASP A 29 12.72 -16.84 -1.55
N GLU A 30 12.64 -15.69 -0.90
CA GLU A 30 11.36 -15.07 -0.54
C GLU A 30 10.85 -14.14 -1.65
N SER A 31 9.53 -13.95 -1.69
CA SER A 31 8.89 -13.02 -2.62
C SER A 31 9.05 -11.57 -2.17
N SER A 32 9.06 -10.63 -3.13
CA SER A 32 9.12 -9.20 -2.85
C SER A 32 8.02 -8.75 -1.89
N ILE A 33 8.38 -7.85 -0.99
CA ILE A 33 7.54 -7.39 0.12
C ILE A 33 7.17 -5.93 -0.11
N VAL A 34 5.91 -5.58 0.12
CA VAL A 34 5.45 -4.19 0.10
C VAL A 34 5.29 -3.69 1.53
N HIS A 35 5.87 -2.52 1.81
CA HIS A 35 5.65 -1.81 3.06
C HIS A 35 4.75 -0.61 2.83
N VAL A 36 3.65 -0.53 3.57
CA VAL A 36 2.83 0.67 3.69
C VAL A 36 3.10 1.29 5.06
N GLN A 37 3.74 2.44 5.07
CA GLN A 37 4.33 3.03 6.26
C GLN A 37 3.74 4.40 6.55
N THR A 38 3.57 4.69 7.83
CA THR A 38 3.33 6.02 8.35
C THR A 38 4.36 6.31 9.43
N LYS A 39 4.31 7.51 10.04
CA LYS A 39 5.13 7.82 11.21
C LYS A 39 4.84 6.91 12.42
N ALA A 40 3.64 6.35 12.51
CA ALA A 40 3.18 5.61 13.71
C ALA A 40 3.13 4.09 13.52
N PHE A 41 3.02 3.60 12.28
CA PHE A 41 2.92 2.16 12.02
C PHE A 41 3.54 1.79 10.66
N ARG A 42 3.94 0.53 10.55
CA ARG A 42 4.36 -0.12 9.31
C ARG A 42 3.50 -1.36 9.12
N PHE A 43 2.84 -1.43 7.97
CA PHE A 43 2.15 -2.63 7.50
C PHE A 43 3.01 -3.29 6.42
N GLU A 44 3.18 -4.60 6.54
CA GLU A 44 3.97 -5.42 5.62
C GLU A 44 3.06 -6.46 4.99
N CYS A 45 3.14 -6.62 3.66
CA CYS A 45 2.42 -7.65 2.95
C CYS A 45 3.19 -8.16 1.73
N SER A 46 2.79 -9.34 1.23
CA SER A 46 3.29 -9.85 -0.03
C SER A 46 2.82 -8.97 -1.20
N PHE A 47 3.52 -9.05 -2.32
CA PHE A 47 3.11 -8.33 -3.53
C PHE A 47 1.71 -8.75 -4.02
N GLU A 48 1.33 -10.03 -3.85
CA GLU A 48 0.01 -10.55 -4.20
C GLU A 48 -1.09 -9.96 -3.32
N ASP A 49 -0.89 -9.96 -2.00
CA ASP A 49 -1.84 -9.39 -1.03
C ASP A 49 -2.02 -7.88 -1.26
N PHE A 50 -0.93 -7.19 -1.59
CA PHE A 50 -0.97 -5.77 -1.94
C PHE A 50 -1.90 -5.51 -3.14
N PHE A 51 -1.82 -6.31 -4.20
CA PHE A 51 -2.71 -6.18 -5.35
C PHE A 51 -4.18 -6.45 -5.00
N LEU A 52 -4.45 -7.45 -4.17
CA LEU A 52 -5.81 -7.74 -3.71
C LEU A 52 -6.39 -6.57 -2.90
N LEU A 53 -5.62 -6.02 -1.96
CA LEU A 53 -6.00 -4.84 -1.18
C LEU A 53 -6.22 -3.62 -2.07
N ALA A 54 -5.29 -3.32 -2.97
CA ALA A 54 -5.41 -2.19 -3.90
C ALA A 54 -6.68 -2.31 -4.76
N SER A 55 -6.95 -3.51 -5.28
CA SER A 55 -8.16 -3.78 -6.07
C SER A 55 -9.44 -3.54 -5.25
N ALA A 56 -9.47 -3.98 -4.00
CA ALA A 56 -10.60 -3.73 -3.10
C ALA A 56 -10.82 -2.22 -2.86
N PHE A 57 -9.75 -1.44 -2.66
CA PHE A 57 -9.83 0.00 -2.49
C PHE A 57 -10.31 0.74 -3.75
N LEU A 58 -9.90 0.31 -4.95
CA LEU A 58 -10.41 0.88 -6.21
C LEU A 58 -11.91 0.64 -6.39
N VAL A 59 -12.39 -0.56 -6.05
CA VAL A 59 -13.84 -0.86 -6.06
C VAL A 59 -14.57 0.00 -5.02
N ALA A 60 -14.02 0.14 -3.81
CA ALA A 60 -14.59 1.00 -2.79
C ALA A 60 -14.66 2.47 -3.22
N GLU A 61 -13.63 2.99 -3.89
CA GLU A 61 -13.59 4.35 -4.44
C GLU A 61 -14.70 4.55 -5.49
N LYS A 62 -14.86 3.61 -6.41
CA LYS A 62 -15.96 3.62 -7.40
C LYS A 62 -17.33 3.66 -6.71
N ASN A 63 -17.54 2.82 -5.69
CA ASN A 63 -18.80 2.77 -4.95
C ASN A 63 -19.07 4.07 -4.20
N LEU A 64 -18.04 4.68 -3.60
CA LEU A 64 -18.16 5.97 -2.92
C LEU A 64 -18.62 7.08 -3.87
N LYS A 65 -18.08 7.11 -5.11
CA LYS A 65 -18.50 8.08 -6.14
C LYS A 65 -19.98 7.93 -6.50
N ILE A 66 -20.47 6.69 -6.64
CA ILE A 66 -21.88 6.40 -6.91
C ILE A 66 -22.76 6.91 -5.75
N ILE A 67 -22.42 6.56 -4.51
CA ILE A 67 -23.20 6.97 -3.33
C ILE A 67 -23.27 8.50 -3.20
N LYS A 68 -22.15 9.20 -3.47
CA LYS A 68 -22.12 10.67 -3.46
C LYS A 68 -23.01 11.30 -4.53
N ALA A 69 -23.15 10.68 -5.70
CA ALA A 69 -24.01 11.16 -6.76
C ALA A 69 -25.51 10.89 -6.50
N MET A 70 -25.83 9.99 -5.56
CA MET A 70 -27.20 9.71 -5.14
C MET A 70 -27.71 10.66 -4.04
N LYS A 71 -26.84 11.45 -3.41
CA LYS A 71 -27.18 12.47 -2.43
C LYS A 71 -27.28 13.83 -3.09
#